data_AF-A0A261XSS4-F1
#
_entry.id   AF-A0A261XSS4-F1
#
_cell.length_a   1.000
_cell.length_b   1.000
_cell.length_c   1.000
_cell.angle_alpha   90.00
_cell.angle_beta   90.00
_cell.angle_gamma   90.00
#
_symmetry.space_group_name_H-M   'P 1'
#
loop_
_entity.id
_entity.type
_entity.pdbx_description
1 polymer ?
#
loop_
_entity_poly.entity_id
_entity_poly.type
_entity_poly.pdbx_seq_one_letter_code
_entity_poly.pdbx_strand_id
1 'polypeptide(L)'
;MKLPEKIIRKISLSEDEFEKLDPKIQICIIRLASENIELEQIIGVTEQLDVVAIRSRNEVEGIGKDNTKNLFQPSRTQALAKGSENITFMGVGMRYCGNHQFSEDDIIKLEKEDNNPTDKTAIKILVNDKKVAYVAKEYTQRLRKIPNLEEKEIKFLKNFPYSCKLELIHE
;
A
#
# COMPACT_ATOMS: atom_id res chain seq x y z
N MET A 1 15.13 26.98 3.71
CA MET A 1 13.78 26.97 4.32
C MET A 1 13.95 26.33 5.69
N LYS A 2 13.82 27.07 6.80
CA LYS A 2 14.12 26.52 8.14
C LYS A 2 13.00 25.57 8.56
N LEU A 3 13.35 24.32 8.83
CA LEU A 3 12.41 23.31 9.32
C LEU A 3 12.11 23.53 10.81
N PRO A 4 10.88 23.27 11.28
CA PRO A 4 10.57 23.32 12.71
C PRO A 4 11.39 22.27 13.47
N GLU A 5 12.13 22.67 14.52
CA GLU A 5 12.99 21.78 15.34
C GLU A 5 12.28 20.51 15.86
N LYS A 6 10.94 20.54 15.98
CA LYS A 6 10.11 19.39 16.35
C LYS A 6 10.17 18.22 15.36
N ILE A 7 10.42 18.48 14.08
CA ILE A 7 10.49 17.45 13.04
C ILE A 7 11.85 16.72 13.09
N ILE A 8 12.92 17.48 13.30
CA ILE A 8 14.32 17.01 13.32
C ILE A 8 14.54 16.03 14.48
N ARG A 9 13.98 16.33 15.66
CA ARG A 9 14.10 15.44 16.84
C ARG A 9 13.33 14.12 16.72
N LYS A 10 12.28 14.04 15.90
CA LYS A 10 11.52 12.79 15.73
C LYS A 10 12.33 11.78 14.91
N ILE A 11 13.03 12.23 13.88
CA ILE A 11 13.66 11.36 12.86
C ILE A 11 15.14 11.06 13.19
N SER A 12 15.67 11.61 14.29
CA SER A 12 17.08 11.46 14.70
C SER A 12 18.09 11.83 13.62
N LEU A 13 17.72 12.68 12.67
CA LEU A 13 18.61 13.22 11.65
C LEU A 13 19.08 14.61 12.07
N SER A 14 20.36 14.89 11.90
CA SER A 14 20.84 16.27 11.97
C SER A 14 20.38 17.09 10.75
N GLU A 15 20.35 18.42 10.87
CA GLU A 15 20.03 19.31 9.74
C GLU A 15 20.95 19.06 8.54
N ASP A 16 22.24 18.85 8.80
CA ASP A 16 23.26 18.58 7.78
C ASP A 16 23.06 17.24 7.05
N GLU A 17 22.46 16.24 7.71
CA GLU A 17 22.13 14.96 7.09
C GLU A 17 20.87 15.06 6.25
N PHE A 18 19.88 15.81 6.72
CA PHE A 18 18.64 16.03 5.98
C PHE A 18 18.89 16.79 4.66
N GLU A 19 19.72 17.84 4.69
CA GLU A 19 20.04 18.62 3.50
C GLU A 19 20.78 17.83 2.41
N LYS A 20 21.47 16.74 2.79
CA LYS A 20 22.16 15.84 1.87
C LYS A 20 21.24 14.79 1.23
N LEU A 21 20.01 14.66 1.71
CA LEU A 21 19.03 13.73 1.12
C LEU A 21 18.54 14.25 -0.23
N ASP A 22 18.09 13.32 -1.08
CA ASP A 22 17.40 13.68 -2.32
C ASP A 22 16.16 14.55 -2.01
N PRO A 23 15.90 15.62 -2.78
CA PRO A 23 14.76 16.52 -2.53
C PRO A 23 13.39 15.81 -2.47
N LYS A 24 13.21 14.69 -3.17
CA LYS A 24 11.96 13.91 -3.10
C LYS A 24 11.81 13.20 -1.75
N ILE A 25 12.91 12.72 -1.19
CA ILE A 25 12.95 12.09 0.13
C ILE A 25 12.68 13.15 1.20
N GLN A 26 13.28 14.33 1.08
CA GLN A 26 13.02 15.47 1.96
C GLN A 26 11.53 15.82 2.01
N ILE A 27 10.85 15.89 0.85
CA ILE A 27 9.41 16.19 0.76
C ILE A 27 8.56 15.11 1.43
N CYS A 28 8.89 13.83 1.24
CA CYS A 28 8.18 12.72 1.90
C CYS A 28 8.31 12.82 3.41
N ILE A 29 9.52 13.03 3.92
CA ILE A 29 9.79 13.18 5.36
C ILE A 29 8.97 14.35 5.95
N ILE A 30 8.95 15.50 5.27
CA ILE A 30 8.21 16.68 5.73
C ILE A 30 6.70 16.41 5.79
N ARG A 31 6.14 15.77 4.75
CA ARG A 31 4.71 15.41 4.72
C ARG A 31 4.35 14.45 5.85
N LEU A 32 5.15 13.40 6.04
CA LEU A 32 4.91 12.39 7.08
C LEU A 32 5.03 12.98 8.50
N ALA A 33 5.99 13.88 8.72
CA ALA A 33 6.14 14.57 9.99
C ALA A 33 4.97 15.53 10.28
N SER A 34 4.35 16.12 9.25
CA SER A 34 3.18 17.00 9.40
C SER A 34 1.89 16.24 9.78
N GLU A 35 1.82 14.95 9.47
CA GLU A 35 0.66 14.09 9.75
C GLU A 35 0.76 13.36 11.10
N ASN A 36 1.83 13.61 11.87
CA ASN A 36 2.02 13.09 13.23
C ASN A 36 2.05 11.55 13.33
N ILE A 37 2.46 10.88 12.26
CA ILE A 37 2.62 9.43 12.18
C ILE A 37 3.88 9.00 12.96
N GLU A 38 3.77 7.91 13.74
CA GLU A 38 4.86 7.32 14.51
C GLU A 38 5.87 6.65 13.57
N LEU A 39 7.18 6.93 13.76
CA LEU A 39 8.27 6.54 12.84
C LEU A 39 8.54 5.03 12.76
N GLU A 40 8.01 4.23 13.70
CA GLU A 40 8.18 2.78 13.68
C GLU A 40 7.50 2.11 12.48
N GLN A 41 6.56 2.80 11.83
CA GLN A 41 5.95 2.36 10.56
C GLN A 41 6.78 2.67 9.30
N ILE A 42 7.88 3.43 9.42
CA ILE A 42 8.61 3.96 8.26
C ILE A 42 9.68 2.99 7.75
N ILE A 43 10.23 2.11 8.61
CA ILE A 43 11.25 1.14 8.19
C ILE A 43 10.68 0.14 7.15
N GLY A 44 9.39 -0.19 7.22
CA GLY A 44 8.72 -1.05 6.24
C GLY A 44 8.45 -0.39 4.88
N VAL A 45 8.44 0.94 4.80
CA VAL A 45 8.20 1.68 3.55
C VAL A 45 9.50 1.85 2.75
N THR A 46 10.64 1.93 3.43
CA THR A 46 11.97 2.01 2.79
C THR A 46 12.45 0.70 2.16
N GLU A 47 11.84 -0.44 2.46
CA GLU A 47 12.13 -1.70 1.75
C GLU A 47 11.38 -1.85 0.42
N GLN A 48 10.30 -1.06 0.20
CA GLN A 48 9.51 -1.10 -1.04
C GLN A 48 9.89 -0.02 -2.05
N LEU A 49 10.69 0.97 -1.66
CA LEU A 49 11.32 1.93 -2.55
C LEU A 49 12.82 1.68 -2.52
N ASP A 50 13.39 1.22 -3.63
CA ASP A 50 14.84 1.08 -3.84
C ASP A 50 15.59 2.39 -3.50
N VAL A 51 15.91 2.59 -2.21
CA VAL A 51 16.80 3.65 -1.73
C VAL A 51 17.88 2.98 -0.90
N VAL A 52 19.03 2.91 -1.55
CA VAL A 52 20.31 2.43 -1.04
C VAL A 52 20.66 3.07 0.32
N ALA A 53 20.90 2.19 1.29
CA ALA A 53 21.86 2.23 2.39
C ALA A 53 22.22 3.59 3.05
N ILE A 54 21.96 3.67 4.35
CA ILE A 54 22.96 4.16 5.31
C ILE A 54 23.12 3.09 6.38
N ARG A 55 23.96 2.08 6.09
CA ARG A 55 24.64 1.35 7.16
C ARG A 55 25.74 2.29 7.66
N SER A 56 25.72 2.58 8.95
CA SER A 56 26.83 3.20 9.67
C SER A 56 28.15 2.55 9.24
N ARG A 57 29.01 3.32 8.57
CA ARG A 57 30.43 2.99 8.45
C ARG A 57 31.04 3.16 9.83
N ASN A 58 31.12 2.08 10.58
CA ASN A 58 32.30 1.81 11.37
C ASN A 58 32.83 0.46 10.88
N GLU A 59 34.11 0.45 10.52
CA GLU A 59 34.92 -0.70 10.13
C GLU A 59 34.76 -1.21 8.68
N VAL A 60 35.58 -0.67 7.78
CA VAL A 60 36.47 -1.50 6.94
C VAL A 60 37.77 -0.74 6.74
N GLU A 61 38.79 -1.06 7.53
CA GLU A 61 40.15 -1.02 7.00
C GLU A 61 40.29 -2.14 5.97
N GLY A 62 40.82 -1.82 4.80
CA GLY A 62 41.55 -2.79 3.99
C GLY A 62 40.85 -3.35 2.74
N ILE A 63 41.55 -3.12 1.63
CA ILE A 63 41.72 -4.03 0.48
C ILE A 63 40.72 -3.90 -0.69
N GLY A 64 41.30 -3.51 -1.83
CA GLY A 64 41.06 -4.23 -3.09
C GLY A 64 40.15 -3.57 -4.11
N LYS A 65 40.76 -2.98 -5.14
CA LYS A 65 40.13 -2.73 -6.44
C LYS A 65 39.87 -4.07 -7.15
N ASP A 66 38.95 -4.04 -8.11
CA ASP A 66 38.70 -5.03 -9.17
C ASP A 66 37.66 -6.15 -8.87
N ASN A 67 36.40 -5.92 -9.31
CA ASN A 67 35.63 -6.84 -10.18
C ASN A 67 34.15 -6.42 -10.27
N THR A 68 33.86 -5.46 -11.15
CA THR A 68 32.51 -5.30 -11.71
C THR A 68 32.31 -6.36 -12.79
N LYS A 69 31.56 -7.42 -12.49
CA LYS A 69 30.78 -8.29 -13.40
C LYS A 69 30.55 -9.65 -12.73
N ASN A 70 29.50 -9.75 -11.93
CA ASN A 70 28.66 -10.94 -11.77
C ASN A 70 27.66 -10.73 -10.64
N LEU A 71 26.55 -11.47 -10.70
CA LEU A 71 25.42 -11.50 -9.77
C LEU A 71 24.38 -10.39 -9.96
N PHE A 72 23.63 -10.48 -11.06
CA PHE A 72 22.19 -10.23 -10.99
C PHE A 72 21.47 -11.54 -11.33
N GLN A 73 21.37 -12.40 -10.33
CA GLN A 73 20.26 -13.34 -10.23
C GLN A 73 19.56 -12.99 -8.93
N PRO A 74 18.27 -12.57 -8.93
CA PRO A 74 17.53 -12.53 -7.70
C PRO A 74 17.27 -13.97 -7.25
N SER A 75 18.21 -14.53 -6.49
CA SER A 75 17.98 -15.71 -5.69
C SER A 75 16.93 -15.37 -4.65
N ARG A 76 15.73 -15.91 -4.87
CA ARG A 76 14.75 -16.35 -3.88
C ARG A 76 15.22 -16.20 -2.43
N THR A 77 14.92 -15.06 -1.82
CA THR A 77 14.80 -14.93 -0.37
C THR A 77 13.32 -14.83 -0.04
N GLN A 78 12.68 -15.99 0.02
CA GLN A 78 11.47 -16.16 0.83
C GLN A 78 11.93 -16.26 2.28
N ALA A 79 11.64 -15.26 3.10
CA ALA A 79 11.46 -15.42 4.55
C ALA A 79 11.09 -14.09 5.24
N LEU A 80 9.88 -14.09 5.82
CA LEU A 80 9.50 -13.41 7.07
C LEU A 80 9.18 -11.90 7.04
N ALA A 81 8.04 -11.58 6.43
CA ALA A 81 7.00 -10.81 7.10
C ALA A 81 5.65 -11.42 6.76
N LYS A 82 5.15 -12.32 7.61
CA LYS A 82 3.75 -12.76 7.58
C LYS A 82 2.92 -11.67 8.27
N GLY A 83 2.91 -10.48 7.67
CA GLY A 83 1.99 -9.41 8.01
C GLY A 83 0.79 -9.58 7.11
N SER A 84 -0.35 -9.91 7.70
CA SER A 84 -1.66 -9.91 7.06
C SER A 84 -2.01 -8.47 6.64
N GLU A 85 -1.44 -7.99 5.53
CA GLU A 85 -1.74 -6.66 5.03
C GLU A 85 -3.15 -6.66 4.44
N ASN A 86 -4.09 -6.14 5.22
CA ASN A 86 -5.42 -5.81 4.74
C ASN A 86 -5.33 -4.89 3.51
N ILE A 87 -6.19 -5.13 2.53
CA ILE A 87 -6.20 -4.36 1.29
C ILE A 87 -7.42 -3.46 1.29
N THR A 88 -7.17 -2.15 1.41
CA THR A 88 -8.20 -1.14 1.23
C THR A 88 -8.45 -0.87 -0.26
N PHE A 89 -9.72 -0.79 -0.67
CA PHE A 89 -10.13 -0.50 -2.04
C PHE A 89 -11.44 0.29 -2.11
N MET A 90 -11.75 0.79 -3.30
CA MET A 90 -12.97 1.57 -3.57
C MET A 90 -14.01 0.75 -4.32
N GLY A 91 -15.26 0.82 -3.85
CA GLY A 91 -16.45 0.42 -4.59
C GLY A 91 -17.06 1.62 -5.32
N VAL A 92 -17.37 1.46 -6.61
CA VAL A 92 -17.87 2.51 -7.50
C VAL A 92 -19.07 2.02 -8.31
N GLY A 93 -19.77 2.96 -8.96
CA GLY A 93 -20.89 2.62 -9.84
C GLY A 93 -22.18 2.28 -9.09
N MET A 94 -22.28 2.61 -7.80
CA MET A 94 -23.47 2.36 -6.97
C MET A 94 -24.73 3.00 -7.55
N ARG A 95 -24.59 4.16 -8.21
CA ARG A 95 -25.70 4.84 -8.90
C ARG A 95 -26.37 4.05 -10.01
N TYR A 96 -25.66 3.11 -10.60
CA TYR A 96 -26.16 2.25 -11.67
C TYR A 96 -26.68 0.91 -11.15
N CYS A 97 -26.51 0.65 -9.85
CA CYS A 97 -26.84 -0.63 -9.21
C CYS A 97 -27.86 -0.45 -8.07
N GLY A 98 -28.72 0.56 -8.16
CA GLY A 98 -29.82 0.79 -7.22
C GLY A 98 -29.50 1.67 -6.01
N ASN A 99 -28.36 2.37 -5.99
CA ASN A 99 -27.98 3.31 -4.93
C ASN A 99 -27.97 2.69 -3.52
N HIS A 100 -27.46 1.46 -3.39
CA HIS A 100 -27.25 0.84 -2.07
C HIS A 100 -26.46 1.77 -1.16
N GLN A 101 -26.78 1.82 0.13
CA GLN A 101 -25.95 2.48 1.13
C GLN A 101 -25.34 1.42 2.01
N PHE A 102 -24.01 1.32 2.00
CA PHE A 102 -23.32 0.30 2.78
C PHE A 102 -23.44 0.58 4.28
N SER A 103 -23.53 -0.49 5.06
CA SER A 103 -23.52 -0.46 6.52
C SER A 103 -22.56 -1.52 7.08
N GLU A 104 -22.28 -1.45 8.38
CA GLU A 104 -21.43 -2.45 9.06
C GLU A 104 -22.10 -3.83 9.15
N ASP A 105 -23.43 -3.88 9.03
CA ASP A 105 -24.23 -5.12 9.07
C ASP A 105 -24.31 -5.83 7.70
N ASP A 106 -23.81 -5.20 6.63
CA ASP A 106 -23.87 -5.79 5.29
C ASP A 106 -22.92 -6.99 5.17
N ILE A 107 -23.45 -8.12 4.69
CA ILE A 107 -22.64 -9.25 4.27
C ILE A 107 -22.15 -8.98 2.84
N ILE A 108 -20.91 -8.51 2.74
CA ILE A 108 -20.28 -8.10 1.49
C ILE A 108 -19.48 -9.26 0.89
N LYS A 109 -19.69 -9.55 -0.39
CA LYS A 109 -18.90 -10.51 -1.17
C LYS A 109 -18.31 -9.88 -2.42
N LEU A 110 -17.19 -10.41 -2.88
CA LEU A 110 -16.60 -10.08 -4.17
C LEU A 110 -16.78 -11.24 -5.15
N GLU A 111 -17.03 -10.94 -6.42
CA GLU A 111 -17.14 -11.95 -7.47
C GLU A 111 -16.45 -11.47 -8.74
N LYS A 112 -15.51 -12.25 -9.29
CA LYS A 112 -14.86 -11.92 -10.56
C LYS A 112 -15.85 -12.02 -11.72
N GLU A 113 -15.89 -11.00 -12.58
CA GLU A 113 -16.73 -10.98 -13.77
C GLU A 113 -15.86 -10.97 -15.03
N ASP A 114 -15.48 -12.15 -15.51
CA ASP A 114 -14.57 -12.29 -16.67
C ASP A 114 -15.23 -11.97 -18.01
N ASN A 115 -16.56 -12.05 -18.08
CA ASN A 115 -17.36 -11.82 -19.28
C ASN A 115 -17.94 -10.39 -19.35
N ASN A 116 -17.43 -9.46 -18.56
CA ASN A 116 -17.88 -8.07 -18.63
C ASN A 116 -17.48 -7.45 -20.00
N PRO A 117 -18.42 -6.84 -20.73
CA PRO A 117 -18.17 -6.35 -22.09
C PRO A 117 -17.20 -5.16 -22.14
N THR A 118 -17.03 -4.42 -21.03
CA THR A 118 -16.20 -3.22 -20.96
C THR A 118 -14.86 -3.47 -20.27
N ASP A 119 -14.84 -4.27 -19.21
CA ASP A 119 -13.63 -4.57 -18.44
C ASP A 119 -13.56 -6.05 -18.08
N LYS A 120 -12.75 -6.81 -18.82
CA LYS A 120 -12.49 -8.24 -18.55
C LYS A 120 -11.89 -8.51 -17.17
N THR A 121 -11.42 -7.47 -16.48
CA THR A 121 -10.89 -7.55 -15.12
C THR A 121 -11.90 -7.17 -14.04
N ALA A 122 -13.16 -6.91 -14.40
CA ALA A 122 -14.18 -6.45 -13.48
C ALA A 122 -14.36 -7.42 -12.30
N ILE A 123 -14.66 -6.83 -11.14
CA ILE A 123 -15.02 -7.54 -9.90
C ILE A 123 -16.30 -6.88 -9.39
N LYS A 124 -17.36 -7.67 -9.26
CA LYS A 124 -18.64 -7.26 -8.69
C LYS A 124 -18.53 -7.20 -7.18
N ILE A 125 -19.22 -6.21 -6.60
CA ILE A 125 -19.47 -6.15 -5.16
C ILE A 125 -20.93 -6.53 -4.95
N LEU A 126 -21.13 -7.60 -4.17
CA LEU A 126 -22.44 -8.14 -3.84
C LEU A 126 -22.76 -7.87 -2.38
N VAL A 127 -24.01 -7.52 -2.09
CA VAL A 127 -24.59 -7.50 -0.74
C VAL A 127 -25.82 -8.38 -0.78
N ASN A 128 -25.89 -9.38 0.11
CA ASN A 128 -26.97 -10.38 0.11
C ASN A 128 -27.23 -10.98 -1.29
N ASP A 129 -26.13 -11.36 -1.97
CA ASP A 129 -26.09 -11.93 -3.33
C ASP A 129 -26.64 -11.01 -4.46
N LYS A 130 -26.93 -9.75 -4.16
CA LYS A 130 -27.32 -8.74 -5.16
C LYS A 130 -26.13 -7.86 -5.51
N LYS A 131 -25.87 -7.65 -6.81
CA LYS A 131 -24.86 -6.69 -7.27
C LYS A 131 -25.26 -5.26 -6.91
N VAL A 132 -24.41 -4.59 -6.15
CA VAL A 132 -24.63 -3.21 -5.69
C VAL A 132 -23.54 -2.23 -6.15
N ALA A 133 -22.39 -2.72 -6.58
CA ALA A 133 -21.29 -1.91 -7.08
C ALA A 133 -20.28 -2.74 -7.88
N TYR A 134 -19.27 -2.06 -8.40
CA TYR A 134 -18.04 -2.66 -8.94
C TYR A 134 -16.84 -2.17 -8.15
N VAL A 135 -15.79 -2.97 -8.09
CA VAL A 135 -14.48 -2.53 -7.63
C VAL A 135 -13.89 -1.54 -8.64
N ALA A 136 -13.27 -0.46 -8.17
CA ALA A 136 -12.59 0.49 -9.05
C ALA A 136 -11.38 -0.16 -9.74
N LYS A 137 -11.18 0.18 -11.01
CA LYS A 137 -10.28 -0.54 -11.94
C LYS A 137 -8.82 -0.60 -11.47
N GLU A 138 -8.36 0.44 -10.81
CA GLU A 138 -7.01 0.53 -10.25
C GLU A 138 -6.71 -0.54 -9.18
N TYR A 139 -7.74 -1.11 -8.55
CA TYR A 139 -7.58 -2.17 -7.53
C TYR A 139 -7.79 -3.58 -8.09
N THR A 140 -8.43 -3.74 -9.25
CA THR A 140 -8.86 -5.06 -9.75
C THR A 140 -7.68 -5.99 -10.00
N GLN A 141 -6.57 -5.48 -10.54
CA GLN A 141 -5.37 -6.29 -10.79
C GLN A 141 -4.76 -6.86 -9.50
N ARG A 142 -4.72 -6.08 -8.42
CA ARG A 142 -4.20 -6.53 -7.13
C ARG A 142 -5.14 -7.56 -6.50
N LEU A 143 -6.43 -7.27 -6.49
CA LEU A 143 -7.44 -8.14 -5.88
C LEU A 143 -7.57 -9.48 -6.63
N ARG A 144 -7.46 -9.49 -7.95
CA ARG A 144 -7.52 -10.73 -8.74
C ARG A 144 -6.38 -11.72 -8.46
N LYS A 145 -5.23 -11.23 -7.98
CA LYS A 145 -4.09 -12.08 -7.58
C LYS A 145 -4.33 -12.80 -6.26
N ILE A 146 -5.36 -12.41 -5.50
CA ILE A 146 -5.69 -13.04 -4.22
C ILE A 146 -6.38 -14.39 -4.50
N PRO A 147 -5.83 -15.49 -3.96
CA PRO A 147 -6.48 -16.80 -4.05
C PRO A 147 -7.77 -16.78 -3.23
N ASN A 148 -8.82 -17.43 -3.75
CA ASN A 148 -10.15 -17.52 -3.14
C ASN A 148 -10.70 -16.16 -2.71
N LEU A 149 -10.58 -15.15 -3.57
CA LEU A 149 -11.05 -13.78 -3.32
C LEU A 149 -12.52 -13.75 -2.86
N GLU A 150 -13.33 -14.64 -3.44
CA GLU A 150 -14.76 -14.78 -3.23
C GLU A 150 -15.10 -15.27 -1.80
N GLU A 151 -14.14 -15.90 -1.11
CA GLU A 151 -14.26 -16.41 0.26
C GLU A 151 -13.69 -15.43 1.30
N LYS A 152 -13.07 -14.31 0.86
CA LYS A 152 -12.44 -13.36 1.77
C LYS A 152 -13.47 -12.47 2.46
N GLU A 153 -13.22 -12.21 3.74
CA GLU A 153 -14.01 -11.27 4.52
C GLU A 153 -13.73 -9.83 4.05
N ILE A 154 -14.82 -9.08 3.85
CA ILE A 154 -14.79 -7.69 3.43
C ILE A 154 -15.47 -6.83 4.49
N LYS A 155 -14.73 -5.85 5.01
CA LYS A 155 -15.23 -4.88 5.97
C LYS A 155 -15.62 -3.58 5.28
N PHE A 156 -16.80 -3.07 5.64
CA PHE A 156 -17.20 -1.71 5.28
C PHE A 156 -16.43 -0.69 6.13
N LEU A 157 -15.88 0.34 5.48
CA LEU A 157 -15.19 1.43 6.18
C LEU A 157 -15.95 2.75 6.10
N LYS A 158 -16.38 3.17 4.90
CA LYS A 158 -16.96 4.51 4.71
C LYS A 158 -17.78 4.64 3.43
N ASN A 159 -18.88 5.39 3.48
CA ASN A 159 -19.64 5.81 2.30
C ASN A 159 -19.18 7.19 1.78
N PHE A 160 -19.33 7.36 0.48
CA PHE A 160 -19.20 8.60 -0.26
C PHE A 160 -20.39 8.73 -1.24
N PRO A 161 -20.59 9.90 -1.89
CA PRO A 161 -21.60 10.01 -2.92
C PRO A 161 -21.37 9.00 -4.06
N TYR A 162 -22.26 8.00 -4.17
CA TYR A 162 -22.24 6.95 -5.20
C TYR A 162 -21.00 6.03 -5.21
N SER A 163 -20.23 6.03 -4.13
CA SER A 163 -19.06 5.17 -3.93
C SER A 163 -18.87 4.83 -2.46
N CYS A 164 -18.03 3.82 -2.18
CA CYS A 164 -17.70 3.42 -0.83
C CYS A 164 -16.23 3.00 -0.73
N LYS A 165 -15.70 2.97 0.48
CA LYS A 165 -14.39 2.44 0.82
C LYS A 165 -14.59 1.17 1.63
N LEU A 166 -13.91 0.12 1.19
CA LEU A 166 -13.97 -1.22 1.74
C LEU A 166 -12.56 -1.71 2.05
N GLU A 167 -12.46 -2.70 2.92
CA GLU A 167 -11.22 -3.36 3.28
C GLU A 167 -11.37 -4.87 3.15
N LEU A 168 -10.47 -5.50 2.42
CA LEU A 168 -10.34 -6.95 2.39
C LEU A 168 -9.42 -7.38 3.52
N ILE A 169 -9.90 -8.29 4.36
CA ILE A 169 -9.13 -8.86 5.46
C ILE A 169 -8.31 -10.04 4.92
N HIS A 170 -6.97 -9.91 4.96
CA HIS A 170 -6.06 -10.88 4.36
C HIS A 170 -5.18 -11.54 5.42
N GLU A 171 -5.68 -12.61 6.07
CA GLU A 171 -4.94 -13.41 7.05
C GLU A 171 -3.70 -14.15 6.50
#